data_AF-A0A2R6RTS8-F1
#
_entry.id   AF-A0A2R6RTS8-F1
#
_cell.length_a   1.000
_cell.length_b   1.000
_cell.length_c   1.000
_cell.angle_alpha   90.00
_cell.angle_beta   90.00
_cell.angle_gamma   90.00
#
_symmetry.space_group_name_H-M   'P 1'
#
loop_
_entity.id
_entity.type
_entity.pdbx_description
1 polymer ?
#
loop_
_entity_poly.entity_id
_entity_poly.type
_entity_poly.pdbx_seq_one_letter_code
_entity_poly.pdbx_strand_id
1 'polypeptide(L)'
;MLAEYIYSETPEVEMTRVSYHFVRGKHPRKFASTLINFMGKCYLGEDDIAIARSVFMYLSLGNLRDANYLMDELKKQVKGKEVDFPKSDLIQFINYLLQTLQRDALPLFNMLRQTYKSSIDREPVFNELLDVIGEKFYGVQRRNLLQGIFGDMFQEDGR
;
A
#
# COMPACT_ATOMS: atom_id res chain seq x y z
N MET A 1 1.56 -15.58 -16.61
CA MET A 1 1.61 -17.02 -16.26
C MET A 1 1.60 -17.27 -14.77
N LEU A 2 2.67 -17.07 -13.97
CA LEU A 2 2.57 -17.33 -12.52
C LEU A 2 1.59 -16.39 -11.79
N ALA A 3 1.71 -15.09 -12.03
CA ALA A 3 0.82 -14.07 -11.43
C ALA A 3 -0.67 -14.17 -11.85
N GLU A 4 -0.98 -14.91 -12.93
CA GLU A 4 -2.36 -15.12 -13.40
C GLU A 4 -2.99 -16.36 -12.75
N TYR A 5 -2.19 -17.37 -12.44
CA TYR A 5 -2.62 -18.58 -11.74
C TYR A 5 -2.85 -18.31 -10.25
N ILE A 6 -1.89 -17.59 -9.63
CA ILE A 6 -1.90 -17.14 -8.24
C ILE A 6 -3.27 -16.40 -8.09
N TYR A 7 -3.64 -15.45 -8.97
CA TYR A 7 -4.87 -14.64 -8.89
C TYR A 7 -6.21 -15.41 -8.84
N SER A 8 -6.23 -16.70 -9.17
CA SER A 8 -7.45 -17.52 -9.24
C SER A 8 -7.85 -18.21 -7.93
N GLU A 9 -6.96 -18.39 -6.94
CA GLU A 9 -7.25 -19.25 -5.78
C GLU A 9 -7.45 -18.55 -4.42
N THR A 10 -6.99 -17.31 -4.18
CA THR A 10 -7.30 -16.59 -2.91
C THR A 10 -7.10 -15.07 -3.02
N PRO A 11 -8.14 -14.23 -3.13
CA PRO A 11 -7.99 -12.80 -3.46
C PRO A 11 -6.99 -12.02 -2.57
N GLU A 12 -6.94 -12.31 -1.27
CA GLU A 12 -6.18 -11.52 -0.29
C GLU A 12 -4.66 -11.84 -0.26
N VAL A 13 -4.30 -13.13 -0.27
CA VAL A 13 -2.90 -13.60 -0.33
C VAL A 13 -2.25 -13.19 -1.66
N GLU A 14 -3.07 -13.09 -2.70
CA GLU A 14 -2.67 -12.73 -4.05
C GLU A 14 -2.22 -11.29 -4.21
N MET A 15 -3.04 -10.36 -3.74
CA MET A 15 -2.78 -8.96 -4.00
C MET A 15 -1.51 -8.48 -3.29
N THR A 16 -1.13 -9.12 -2.18
CA THR A 16 0.15 -8.86 -1.49
C THR A 16 1.36 -9.23 -2.35
N ARG A 17 1.41 -10.45 -2.90
CA ARG A 17 2.51 -10.91 -3.76
C ARG A 17 2.57 -10.14 -5.08
N VAL A 18 1.40 -9.89 -5.66
CA VAL A 18 1.26 -9.07 -6.87
C VAL A 18 1.83 -7.67 -6.62
N SER A 19 1.46 -7.04 -5.50
CA SER A 19 1.97 -5.72 -5.11
C SER A 19 3.49 -5.73 -4.97
N TYR A 20 4.05 -6.73 -4.28
CA TYR A 20 5.50 -6.89 -4.11
C TYR A 20 6.26 -6.86 -5.44
N HIS A 21 5.80 -7.60 -6.45
CA HIS A 21 6.45 -7.62 -7.75
C HIS A 21 6.28 -6.31 -8.51
N PHE A 22 5.08 -5.72 -8.48
CA PHE A 22 4.82 -4.47 -9.20
C PHE A 22 5.62 -3.29 -8.66
N VAL A 23 5.75 -3.15 -7.34
CA VAL A 23 6.47 -2.01 -6.73
C VAL A 23 7.97 -2.03 -7.02
N ARG A 24 8.53 -3.19 -7.35
CA ARG A 24 9.92 -3.38 -7.78
C ARG A 24 10.08 -3.32 -9.30
N GLY A 25 8.98 -3.36 -10.05
CA GLY A 25 8.94 -3.25 -11.50
C GLY A 25 8.92 -1.81 -12.01
N LYS A 26 8.78 -1.64 -13.32
CA LYS A 26 8.72 -0.32 -14.00
C LYS A 26 7.36 -0.07 -14.68
N HIS A 27 6.29 -0.68 -14.17
CA HIS A 27 4.97 -0.68 -14.81
C HIS A 27 3.83 -0.26 -13.86
N PRO A 28 3.90 0.92 -13.22
CA PRO A 28 2.90 1.35 -12.24
C PRO A 28 1.50 1.53 -12.85
N ARG A 29 1.41 1.85 -14.16
CA ARG A 29 0.12 1.91 -14.87
C ARG A 29 -0.58 0.56 -14.95
N LYS A 30 0.18 -0.51 -15.26
CA LYS A 30 -0.35 -1.87 -15.30
C LYS A 30 -0.75 -2.32 -13.91
N PHE A 31 0.01 -1.92 -12.89
CA PHE A 31 -0.32 -2.18 -11.50
C PHE A 31 -1.67 -1.57 -11.09
N ALA A 32 -1.93 -0.31 -11.45
CA ALA A 32 -3.23 0.34 -11.23
C ALA A 32 -4.37 -0.44 -11.90
N SER A 33 -4.18 -0.91 -13.13
CA SER A 33 -5.17 -1.73 -13.83
C SER A 33 -5.44 -3.07 -13.13
N THR A 34 -4.39 -3.72 -12.62
CA THR A 34 -4.52 -4.96 -11.83
C THR A 34 -5.30 -4.73 -10.54
N LEU A 35 -4.99 -3.66 -9.80
CA LEU A 35 -5.72 -3.28 -8.58
C LEU A 35 -7.20 -3.02 -8.87
N ILE A 36 -7.54 -2.31 -9.94
CA ILE A 36 -8.95 -2.07 -10.26
C ILE A 36 -9.69 -3.36 -10.63
N ASN A 37 -9.02 -4.27 -11.33
CA ASN A 37 -9.59 -5.59 -11.63
C ASN A 37 -9.79 -6.41 -10.35
N PHE A 38 -8.93 -6.24 -9.34
CA PHE A 38 -9.09 -6.82 -8.01
C PHE A 38 -10.27 -6.18 -7.25
N MET A 39 -10.39 -4.85 -7.25
CA MET A 39 -11.48 -4.12 -6.60
C MET A 39 -12.87 -4.58 -7.07
N GLY A 40 -13.02 -4.94 -8.34
CA GLY A 40 -14.28 -5.46 -8.88
C GLY A 40 -14.61 -6.90 -8.47
N LYS A 41 -13.75 -7.58 -7.71
CA LYS A 41 -13.89 -9.00 -7.34
C LYS A 41 -13.65 -9.30 -5.87
N CYS A 42 -13.05 -8.39 -5.12
CA CYS A 42 -12.75 -8.55 -3.71
C CYS A 42 -13.99 -8.37 -2.83
N TYR A 43 -13.89 -8.74 -1.56
CA TYR A 43 -14.94 -8.46 -0.59
C TYR A 43 -14.95 -6.98 -0.20
N LEU A 44 -16.08 -6.52 0.36
CA LEU A 44 -16.24 -5.13 0.81
C LEU A 44 -15.19 -4.80 1.88
N GLY A 45 -14.41 -3.74 1.63
CA GLY A 45 -13.35 -3.28 2.53
C GLY A 45 -12.00 -3.98 2.33
N GLU A 46 -11.84 -4.89 1.38
CA GLU A 46 -10.51 -5.41 1.01
C GLU A 46 -9.80 -4.50 -0.01
N ASP A 47 -10.59 -3.75 -0.78
CA ASP A 47 -10.12 -2.83 -1.81
C ASP A 47 -9.26 -1.70 -1.23
N ASP A 48 -9.70 -1.08 -0.13
CA ASP A 48 -8.93 -0.02 0.51
C ASP A 48 -7.65 -0.54 1.19
N ILE A 49 -7.69 -1.73 1.77
CA ILE A 49 -6.51 -2.43 2.31
C ILE A 49 -5.50 -2.73 1.20
N ALA A 50 -5.94 -3.26 0.06
CA ALA A 50 -5.08 -3.55 -1.08
C ALA A 50 -4.41 -2.28 -1.65
N ILE A 51 -5.15 -1.18 -1.76
CA ILE A 51 -4.61 0.12 -2.17
C ILE A 51 -3.60 0.64 -1.13
N ALA A 52 -3.95 0.59 0.16
CA ALA A 52 -3.06 1.02 1.25
C ALA A 52 -1.74 0.26 1.24
N ARG A 53 -1.79 -1.07 1.17
CA ARG A 53 -0.62 -1.94 1.09
C ARG A 53 0.26 -1.58 -0.10
N SER A 54 -0.34 -1.41 -1.28
CA SER A 54 0.37 -1.05 -2.51
C SER A 54 1.11 0.28 -2.39
N VAL A 55 0.44 1.29 -1.83
CA VAL A 55 1.04 2.62 -1.62
C VAL A 55 2.14 2.55 -0.57
N PHE A 56 1.89 1.91 0.58
CA PHE A 56 2.89 1.79 1.63
C PHE A 56 4.12 1.02 1.16
N MET A 57 3.97 -0.03 0.35
CA MET A 57 5.11 -0.74 -0.22
C MET A 57 5.99 0.14 -1.12
N TYR A 58 5.41 1.00 -1.98
CA TYR A 58 6.20 1.99 -2.72
C TYR A 58 6.92 2.96 -1.79
N LEU A 59 6.23 3.47 -0.78
CA LEU A 59 6.79 4.42 0.18
C LEU A 59 7.90 3.78 1.04
N SER A 60 7.79 2.52 1.42
CA SER A 60 8.84 1.78 2.14
C SER A 60 10.11 1.63 1.30
N LEU A 61 10.01 1.65 -0.03
CA LEU A 61 11.16 1.71 -0.94
C LEU A 61 11.70 3.14 -1.14
N GLY A 62 11.08 4.15 -0.54
CA GLY A 62 11.37 5.58 -0.75
C GLY A 62 10.82 6.12 -2.07
N ASN A 63 9.94 5.38 -2.75
CA ASN A 63 9.43 5.75 -4.06
C ASN A 63 8.12 6.55 -3.95
N LEU A 64 8.23 7.80 -3.49
CA LEU A 64 7.08 8.71 -3.38
C LEU A 64 6.46 9.04 -4.74
N ARG A 65 7.28 9.09 -5.80
CA ARG A 65 6.85 9.40 -7.16
C ARG A 65 5.84 8.37 -7.66
N ASP A 66 6.19 7.09 -7.61
CA ASP A 66 5.31 6.05 -8.14
C ASP A 66 4.13 5.77 -7.21
N ALA A 67 4.27 6.02 -5.89
CA ALA A 67 3.14 6.00 -4.96
C ALA A 67 2.06 7.04 -5.32
N ASN A 68 2.46 8.28 -5.62
CA ASN A 68 1.53 9.33 -6.08
C ASN A 68 0.94 8.98 -7.45
N TYR A 69 1.79 8.54 -8.39
CA TYR A 69 1.34 8.13 -9.72
C TYR A 69 0.30 7.00 -9.65
N LEU A 70 0.50 6.01 -8.77
CA LEU A 70 -0.44 4.92 -8.57
C LEU A 70 -1.81 5.45 -8.16
N MET A 71 -1.87 6.33 -7.17
CA MET A 71 -3.13 6.90 -6.69
C MET A 71 -3.85 7.73 -7.76
N ASP A 72 -3.11 8.52 -8.53
CA ASP A 72 -3.68 9.33 -9.62
C ASP A 72 -4.21 8.45 -10.76
N GLU A 73 -3.44 7.42 -11.15
CA GLU A 73 -3.83 6.50 -12.21
C GLU A 73 -5.03 5.63 -11.79
N LEU A 74 -5.12 5.21 -10.52
CA LEU A 74 -6.30 4.53 -9.98
C LEU A 74 -7.56 5.41 -10.11
N LYS A 75 -7.51 6.64 -9.59
CA LYS A 75 -8.63 7.60 -9.67
C LYS A 75 -9.02 7.90 -11.12
N LYS A 76 -8.05 7.94 -12.03
CA LYS A 76 -8.30 8.16 -13.46
C LYS A 76 -8.97 6.98 -14.12
N GLN A 77 -8.47 5.76 -13.92
CA GLN A 77 -8.99 4.55 -14.56
C GLN A 77 -10.36 4.14 -14.01
N VAL A 78 -10.66 4.44 -12.74
CA VAL A 78 -11.97 4.18 -12.12
C VAL A 78 -13.09 5.01 -12.77
N LYS A 79 -12.83 6.28 -13.15
CA LYS A 79 -13.84 7.12 -13.81
C LYS A 79 -14.41 6.54 -15.12
N GLY A 80 -13.75 5.55 -15.71
CA GLY A 80 -14.19 4.87 -16.94
C GLY A 80 -14.73 3.47 -16.72
N LYS A 81 -14.99 3.04 -15.49
CA LYS A 81 -15.43 1.68 -15.13
C LYS A 81 -16.62 1.71 -14.18
N GLU A 82 -17.35 0.61 -14.08
CA GLU A 82 -18.48 0.41 -13.13
C GLU A 82 -18.03 0.14 -11.68
N VAL A 83 -16.74 0.34 -11.38
CA VAL A 83 -16.18 0.12 -10.04
C VAL A 83 -15.97 1.48 -9.38
N ASP A 84 -16.56 1.69 -8.21
CA ASP A 84 -16.36 2.92 -7.46
C ASP A 84 -15.00 2.95 -6.75
N PHE A 85 -14.43 4.16 -6.60
CA PHE A 85 -13.21 4.32 -5.81
C PHE A 85 -13.57 4.33 -4.32
N PRO A 86 -12.88 3.53 -3.47
CA PRO A 86 -13.24 3.41 -2.07
C PRO A 86 -13.20 4.75 -1.35
N LYS A 87 -14.26 5.02 -0.59
CA LYS A 87 -14.39 6.20 0.27
C LYS A 87 -14.31 5.74 1.72
N SER A 88 -13.08 5.59 2.21
CA SER A 88 -12.81 5.18 3.59
C SER A 88 -11.81 6.09 4.27
N ASP A 89 -11.80 6.04 5.60
CA ASP A 89 -10.82 6.74 6.44
C ASP A 89 -9.38 6.31 6.09
N LEU A 90 -9.17 5.04 5.72
CA LEU A 90 -7.86 4.54 5.28
C LEU A 90 -7.42 5.20 3.96
N ILE A 91 -8.32 5.33 2.98
CA ILE A 91 -8.03 6.05 1.74
C ILE A 91 -7.75 7.53 2.02
N GLN A 92 -8.51 8.15 2.93
CA GLN A 92 -8.27 9.53 3.31
C GLN A 92 -6.90 9.72 3.99
N PHE A 93 -6.53 8.80 4.90
CA PHE A 93 -5.20 8.74 5.49
C PHE A 93 -4.10 8.70 4.42
N ILE A 94 -4.22 7.83 3.41
CA ILE A 94 -3.24 7.74 2.32
C ILE A 94 -3.12 9.06 1.55
N ASN A 95 -4.24 9.69 1.22
CA ASN A 95 -4.22 10.97 0.49
C ASN A 95 -3.51 12.08 1.29
N TYR A 96 -3.70 12.12 2.61
CA TYR A 96 -2.98 13.07 3.46
C TYR A 96 -1.52 12.68 3.63
N LEU A 97 -1.22 11.41 3.87
CA LEU A 97 0.14 10.88 4.01
C LEU A 97 1.00 11.25 2.80
N LEU A 98 0.50 11.02 1.57
CA LEU A 98 1.24 11.36 0.35
C LEU A 98 1.58 12.85 0.26
N GLN A 99 0.67 13.73 0.67
CA GLN A 99 0.92 15.17 0.71
C GLN A 99 1.89 15.56 1.84
N THR A 100 1.82 14.88 2.98
CA THR A 100 2.73 15.09 4.12
C THR A 100 4.17 14.71 3.76
N LEU A 101 4.37 13.59 3.05
CA LEU A 101 5.69 13.12 2.64
C LEU A 101 6.38 13.99 1.58
N GLN A 102 5.66 14.91 0.93
CA GLN A 102 6.26 15.92 0.03
C GLN A 102 7.00 17.03 0.80
N ARG A 103 6.87 17.07 2.13
CA ARG A 103 7.38 18.13 2.99
C ARG A 103 8.14 17.50 4.16
N ASP A 104 9.07 18.25 4.72
CA ASP A 104 9.68 17.88 6.01
C ASP A 104 8.68 18.17 7.15
N ALA A 105 7.79 17.22 7.40
CA ALA A 105 6.61 17.40 8.24
C ALA A 105 6.37 16.19 9.17
N LEU A 106 7.42 15.71 9.84
CA LEU A 106 7.33 14.61 10.82
C LEU A 106 6.22 14.79 11.88
N PRO A 107 5.97 15.99 12.46
CA PRO A 107 4.87 16.17 13.39
C PRO A 107 3.49 15.84 12.79
N LEU A 108 3.26 16.24 11.54
CA LEU A 108 2.02 15.94 10.82
C LEU A 108 1.91 14.45 10.51
N PHE A 109 3.02 13.80 10.12
CA PHE A 109 3.05 12.36 9.92
C PHE A 109 2.63 11.59 11.18
N ASN A 110 3.18 11.96 12.34
CA ASN A 110 2.83 11.35 13.63
C ASN A 110 1.37 11.60 14.01
N MET A 111 0.87 12.82 13.79
CA MET A 111 -0.53 13.16 14.04
C MET A 111 -1.46 12.31 13.17
N LEU A 112 -1.19 12.18 11.86
CA LEU A 112 -2.01 11.35 10.96
C LEU A 112 -2.06 9.89 11.43
N ARG A 113 -0.92 9.31 11.86
CA ARG A 113 -0.89 7.93 12.41
C ARG A 113 -1.79 7.76 13.63
N GLN A 114 -1.86 8.76 14.50
CA GLN A 114 -2.72 8.73 15.69
C GLN A 114 -4.19 8.91 15.32
N THR A 115 -4.50 9.89 14.47
CA THR A 115 -5.87 10.20 14.04
C THR A 115 -6.54 9.04 13.31
N TYR A 116 -5.80 8.34 12.45
CA TYR A 116 -6.31 7.25 11.63
C TYR A 116 -5.98 5.86 12.19
N LYS A 117 -5.61 5.77 13.49
CA LYS A 117 -5.15 4.54 14.13
C LYS A 117 -6.12 3.36 13.93
N SER A 118 -7.41 3.58 14.12
CA SER A 118 -8.44 2.54 13.95
C SER A 118 -8.48 1.95 12.52
N SER A 119 -8.21 2.77 11.51
CA SER A 119 -8.15 2.33 10.10
C SER A 119 -6.84 1.62 9.78
N ILE A 120 -5.73 2.08 10.36
CA ILE A 120 -4.40 1.49 10.18
C ILE A 120 -4.33 0.12 10.86
N ASP A 121 -4.88 0.01 12.08
CA ASP A 121 -4.84 -1.22 12.88
C ASP A 121 -5.71 -2.35 12.31
N ARG A 122 -6.49 -2.10 11.24
CA ARG A 122 -7.17 -3.16 10.48
C ARG A 122 -6.19 -4.18 9.91
N GLU A 123 -4.97 -3.75 9.61
CA GLU A 123 -3.91 -4.60 9.08
C GLU A 123 -2.62 -4.40 9.89
N PRO A 124 -2.18 -5.41 10.66
CA PRO A 124 -1.02 -5.27 11.55
C PRO A 124 0.26 -4.79 10.84
N VAL A 125 0.53 -5.25 9.61
CA VAL A 125 1.73 -4.88 8.85
C VAL A 125 1.80 -3.39 8.51
N PHE A 126 0.68 -2.66 8.52
CA PHE A 126 0.68 -1.24 8.17
C PHE A 126 1.47 -0.40 9.17
N ASN A 127 1.41 -0.74 10.46
CA ASN A 127 2.22 -0.06 11.46
C ASN A 127 3.72 -0.25 11.22
N GLU A 128 4.14 -1.45 10.82
CA GLU A 128 5.53 -1.76 10.49
C GLU A 128 5.98 -1.02 9.23
N LEU A 129 5.16 -1.03 8.18
CA LEU A 129 5.42 -0.27 6.95
C LEU A 129 5.52 1.23 7.24
N LEU A 130 4.67 1.77 8.10
CA LEU A 130 4.73 3.17 8.50
C LEU A 130 5.99 3.51 9.30
N ASP A 131 6.51 2.59 10.11
CA ASP A 131 7.81 2.78 10.76
C ASP A 131 8.95 2.80 9.75
N VAL A 132 8.91 1.93 8.74
CA VAL A 132 9.86 1.94 7.60
C VAL A 132 9.79 3.27 6.85
N ILE A 133 8.57 3.76 6.57
CA ILE A 133 8.34 5.03 5.88
C ILE A 133 8.87 6.20 6.70
N GLY A 134 8.61 6.21 8.01
CA GLY A 134 9.14 7.24 8.91
C GLY A 134 10.66 7.31 8.86
N GLU A 135 11.34 6.17 8.98
CA GLU A 135 12.80 6.12 8.85
C GLU A 135 13.25 6.63 7.48
N LYS A 136 12.59 6.17 6.40
CA LYS A 136 13.00 6.47 5.03
C LYS A 136 12.88 7.94 4.65
N PHE A 137 11.83 8.62 5.12
CA PHE A 137 11.53 10.01 4.75
C PHE A 137 11.95 11.04 5.80
N TYR A 138 12.05 10.66 7.08
CA TYR A 138 12.33 11.57 8.18
C TYR A 138 13.55 11.17 9.03
N GLY A 139 14.20 10.03 8.73
CA GLY A 139 15.38 9.57 9.46
C GLY A 139 15.11 9.17 10.91
N VAL A 140 13.84 8.90 11.29
CA VAL A 140 13.52 8.44 12.64
C VAL A 140 14.01 7.01 12.84
N GLN A 141 14.62 6.73 13.99
CA GLN A 141 15.04 5.38 14.34
C GLN A 141 13.81 4.49 14.58
N ARG A 142 13.79 3.30 13.96
CA ARG A 142 12.75 2.32 14.24
C ARG A 142 12.83 1.87 15.69
N ARG A 143 11.68 1.63 16.30
CA ARG A 143 11.63 0.86 17.55
C ARG A 143 12.00 -0.58 17.17
N ASN A 144 13.13 -1.06 17.68
CA ASN A 144 13.78 -2.34 17.36
C ASN A 144 12.98 -3.61 17.73
N LEU A 145 11.68 -3.69 17.44
CA LEU A 145 10.90 -4.87 17.83
C LEU A 145 10.70 -5.93 16.75
N LEU A 146 10.68 -5.63 15.46
CA LEU A 146 10.32 -6.65 14.46
C LEU A 146 11.05 -6.50 13.12
N GLN A 147 12.39 -6.52 13.15
CA GLN A 147 13.19 -6.70 11.93
C GLN A 147 12.98 -8.11 11.31
N GLY A 148 12.36 -9.03 12.05
CA GLY A 148 12.08 -10.42 11.64
C GLY A 148 10.85 -10.63 10.77
N ILE A 149 9.73 -9.91 10.98
CA ILE A 149 8.47 -10.21 10.26
C ILE A 149 8.51 -9.72 8.81
N PHE A 150 9.12 -8.54 8.55
CA PHE A 150 9.43 -8.13 7.18
C PHE A 150 10.28 -9.24 6.53
N GLY A 151 11.33 -9.70 7.21
CA GLY A 151 12.15 -10.84 6.78
C GLY A 151 11.34 -12.09 6.41
N ASP A 152 10.50 -12.59 7.31
CA ASP A 152 9.70 -13.82 7.13
C ASP A 152 8.64 -13.69 6.05
N MET A 153 7.97 -12.53 5.92
CA MET A 153 7.06 -12.23 4.81
C MET A 153 7.77 -12.24 3.44
N PHE A 154 9.10 -12.14 3.41
CA PHE A 154 9.94 -12.26 2.21
C PHE A 154 10.83 -13.51 2.17
N GLN A 155 10.84 -14.38 3.20
CA GLN A 155 11.70 -15.56 3.29
C GLN A 155 11.00 -16.86 2.85
N GLU A 156 9.67 -16.89 2.84
CA GLU A 156 8.91 -18.06 2.38
C GLU A 156 8.93 -18.26 0.84
N ASP A 157 9.37 -17.29 0.04
CA ASP A 157 9.56 -17.44 -1.42
C ASP A 157 10.97 -17.95 -1.81
N GLY A 158 11.76 -18.43 -0.84
CA GLY A 158 13.14 -18.89 -1.03
C GLY A 158 13.36 -20.40 -1.12
N ARG A 159 12.31 -21.22 -1.23
CA ARG A 159 12.40 -22.68 -1.42
C ARG A 159 11.50 -23.19 -2.52
#